data_AF-A0A7K7PX22-F1
#
_entry.id   AF-A0A7K7PX22-F1
#
_cell.length_a   1.000
_cell.length_b   1.000
_cell.length_c   1.000
_cell.angle_alpha   90.00
_cell.angle_beta   90.00
_cell.angle_gamma   90.00
#
_symmetry.space_group_name_H-M   'P 1'
#
loop_
_entity.id
_entity.type
_entity.pdbx_description
1 polymer ?
#
loop_
_entity_poly.entity_id
_entity_poly.type
_entity_poly.pdbx_seq_one_letter_code
_entity_poly.pdbx_strand_id
1 'polypeptide(L)'
;INELSQVPLPVMLLPDDFKASSKIKVNNHLFNRENLPSHFKFKEYCPQVFRNLRERFGIDDQDYQVSLTRSPPRWAGSGRHLLLSADRTLVLKELSSEDVADVHGLLSHYHQYVVQCHGQTLLPRFLGMYRVSVDSEDTYLLVMRNLFSHRLPVHRKYDLKGSLVDREASDKEKGKELPTLKDVDFLNKNEKVFVEEEQQREFMDKLKRDVE
;
A
#
# COMPACT_ATOMS: atom_id res chain seq x y z
N ILE A 1 8.68 -13.18 4.94
CA ILE A 1 10.07 -12.70 4.67
C ILE A 1 11.10 -13.76 4.99
N ASN A 2 11.35 -14.11 6.26
CA ASN A 2 12.36 -15.11 6.63
C ASN A 2 12.19 -16.45 5.91
N GLU A 3 10.98 -17.02 5.87
CA GLU A 3 10.71 -18.25 5.11
C GLU A 3 11.00 -18.06 3.60
N LEU A 4 10.53 -16.95 3.04
CA LEU A 4 10.69 -16.65 1.62
C LEU A 4 12.17 -16.44 1.21
N SER A 5 13.01 -15.95 2.14
CA SER A 5 14.46 -15.83 1.92
C SER A 5 15.15 -17.18 1.69
N GLN A 6 14.56 -18.26 2.21
CA GLN A 6 15.05 -19.63 2.02
C GLN A 6 14.53 -20.27 0.72
N VAL A 7 13.54 -19.65 0.08
CA VAL A 7 13.02 -20.10 -1.21
C VAL A 7 13.83 -19.44 -2.32
N PRO A 8 14.39 -20.21 -3.27
CA PRO A 8 15.09 -19.66 -4.42
C PRO A 8 14.23 -18.66 -5.20
N LEU A 9 14.86 -17.64 -5.76
CA LEU A 9 14.18 -16.72 -6.68
C LEU A 9 13.83 -17.47 -7.97
N PRO A 10 12.56 -17.51 -8.38
CA PRO A 10 12.19 -18.11 -9.65
C PRO A 10 12.68 -17.22 -10.80
N VAL A 11 13.07 -17.85 -11.93
CA VAL A 11 13.48 -17.13 -13.15
C VAL A 11 12.29 -16.36 -13.75
N MET A 12 11.09 -16.92 -13.65
CA MET A 12 9.84 -16.31 -14.07
C MET A 12 8.70 -16.74 -13.15
N LEU A 13 7.68 -15.90 -13.03
CA LEU A 13 6.46 -16.24 -12.31
C LEU A 13 5.53 -17.06 -13.20
N LEU A 14 4.90 -18.08 -12.63
CA LEU A 14 3.93 -18.96 -13.27
C LEU A 14 2.50 -18.56 -12.88
N PRO A 15 1.47 -18.96 -13.65
CA PRO A 15 0.07 -18.68 -13.31
C PRO A 15 -0.34 -19.12 -11.91
N ASP A 16 0.26 -20.19 -11.39
CA ASP A 16 -0.02 -20.70 -10.03
C ASP A 16 0.53 -19.78 -8.93
N ASP A 17 1.59 -19.00 -9.19
CA ASP A 17 2.13 -18.04 -8.22
C ASP A 17 1.11 -16.94 -7.89
N PHE A 18 0.24 -16.60 -8.85
CA PHE A 18 -0.86 -15.64 -8.69
C PHE A 18 -2.08 -16.23 -7.99
N LYS A 19 -2.07 -17.52 -7.64
CA LYS A 19 -3.11 -18.18 -6.83
C LYS A 19 -2.55 -18.74 -5.52
N ALA A 20 -1.21 -18.75 -5.38
CA ALA A 20 -0.52 -19.30 -4.25
C ALA A 20 -0.82 -18.53 -2.95
N SER A 21 -0.73 -19.24 -1.83
CA SER A 21 -0.78 -18.60 -0.52
C SER A 21 0.01 -19.41 0.51
N SER A 22 0.63 -18.72 1.47
CA SER A 22 1.17 -19.33 2.67
C SER A 22 0.21 -19.08 3.83
N LYS A 23 -0.03 -20.10 4.67
CA LYS A 23 -0.94 -20.01 5.82
C LYS A 23 -0.25 -20.60 7.05
N ILE A 24 -0.20 -19.80 8.11
CA ILE A 24 0.32 -20.19 9.42
C ILE A 24 -0.84 -20.12 10.41
N LYS A 25 -0.99 -21.17 11.23
CA LYS A 25 -1.91 -21.20 12.37
C LYS A 25 -1.09 -21.40 13.64
N VAL A 26 -1.22 -20.48 14.58
CA VAL A 26 -0.50 -20.52 15.86
C VAL A 26 -1.48 -20.82 16.99
N ASN A 27 -1.14 -21.80 17.82
CA ASN A 27 -1.87 -22.14 19.04
C ASN A 27 -0.88 -22.24 20.20
N ASN A 28 -0.81 -21.19 21.00
CA ASN A 28 0.08 -21.09 22.14
C ASN A 28 -0.66 -21.45 23.43
N HIS A 29 -0.16 -22.45 24.16
CA HIS A 29 -0.67 -22.82 25.47
C HIS A 29 0.29 -22.31 26.55
N LEU A 30 -0.15 -21.32 27.34
CA LEU A 30 0.63 -20.71 28.43
C LEU A 30 2.00 -20.16 28.00
N PHE A 31 2.13 -19.69 26.76
CA PHE A 31 3.38 -19.19 26.18
C PHE A 31 3.17 -17.84 25.50
N ASN A 32 4.05 -16.88 25.76
CA ASN A 32 4.13 -15.56 25.11
C ASN A 32 2.80 -14.78 25.07
N ARG A 33 1.98 -14.90 26.12
CA ARG A 33 0.63 -14.30 26.17
C ARG A 33 0.67 -12.78 26.32
N GLU A 34 1.77 -12.25 26.84
CA GLU A 34 2.01 -10.82 26.99
C GLU A 34 2.23 -10.08 25.66
N ASN A 35 2.68 -10.77 24.61
CA ASN A 35 3.01 -10.12 23.33
C ASN A 35 2.09 -10.52 22.17
N LEU A 36 1.53 -11.73 22.16
CA LEU A 36 0.70 -12.24 21.06
C LEU A 36 -0.59 -12.91 21.57
N PRO A 37 -1.68 -12.85 20.79
CA PRO A 37 -2.86 -13.67 21.05
C PRO A 37 -2.50 -15.16 21.14
N SER A 38 -3.21 -15.91 21.99
CA SER A 38 -2.96 -17.36 22.15
C SER A 38 -3.33 -18.15 20.89
N HIS A 39 -4.31 -17.67 20.12
CA HIS A 39 -4.76 -18.31 18.89
C HIS A 39 -4.89 -17.28 17.79
N PHE A 40 -4.12 -17.45 16.71
CA PHE A 40 -4.27 -16.62 15.53
C PHE A 40 -3.88 -17.37 14.26
N LYS A 41 -4.33 -16.85 13.12
CA LYS A 41 -3.92 -17.31 11.79
C LYS A 41 -3.32 -16.14 11.04
N PHE A 42 -2.31 -16.42 10.24
CA PHE A 42 -1.71 -15.46 9.33
C PHE A 42 -1.67 -16.08 7.94
N LYS A 43 -2.17 -15.36 6.94
CA LYS A 43 -2.11 -15.78 5.54
C LYS A 43 -1.42 -14.70 4.72
N GLU A 44 -0.44 -15.10 3.92
CA GLU A 44 0.17 -14.29 2.87
C GLU A 44 -0.37 -14.74 1.51
N TYR A 45 -0.84 -13.80 0.71
CA TYR A 45 -1.32 -14.05 -0.66
C TYR A 45 -0.18 -13.83 -1.66
N CYS A 46 -0.10 -14.67 -2.68
CA CYS A 46 0.85 -14.58 -3.81
C CYS A 46 2.30 -14.21 -3.40
N PRO A 47 2.97 -14.96 -2.49
CA PRO A 47 4.23 -14.51 -1.88
C PRO A 47 5.34 -14.19 -2.89
N GLN A 48 5.52 -15.03 -3.92
CA GLN A 48 6.54 -14.82 -4.95
C GLN A 48 6.23 -13.61 -5.84
N VAL A 49 4.95 -13.35 -6.12
CA VAL A 49 4.54 -12.18 -6.90
C VAL A 49 4.88 -10.89 -6.16
N PHE A 50 4.53 -10.81 -4.87
CA PHE A 50 4.85 -9.63 -4.07
C PHE A 50 6.34 -9.48 -3.75
N ARG A 51 7.10 -10.58 -3.66
CA ARG A 51 8.58 -10.51 -3.61
C ARG A 51 9.14 -9.88 -4.88
N ASN A 52 8.71 -10.33 -6.05
CA ASN A 52 9.19 -9.76 -7.30
C ASN A 52 8.73 -8.30 -7.50
N LEU A 53 7.53 -7.93 -7.04
CA LEU A 53 7.10 -6.53 -7.02
C LEU A 53 7.99 -5.66 -6.13
N ARG A 54 8.35 -6.14 -4.92
CA ARG A 54 9.28 -5.43 -4.03
C ARG A 54 10.63 -5.19 -4.70
N GLU A 55 11.18 -6.21 -5.35
CA GLU A 55 12.41 -6.11 -6.15
C GLU A 55 12.28 -5.05 -7.27
N ARG A 56 11.19 -5.10 -8.06
CA ARG A 56 10.95 -4.14 -9.16
C ARG A 56 10.77 -2.70 -8.69
N PHE A 57 10.33 -2.50 -7.44
CA PHE A 57 10.23 -1.18 -6.84
C PHE A 57 11.48 -0.75 -6.06
N GLY A 58 12.55 -1.56 -6.11
CA GLY A 58 13.82 -1.29 -5.42
C GLY A 58 13.68 -1.33 -3.90
N ILE A 59 12.86 -2.25 -3.39
CA ILE A 59 12.65 -2.45 -1.95
C ILE A 59 13.28 -3.78 -1.56
N ASP A 60 14.29 -3.71 -0.70
CA ASP A 60 14.91 -4.89 -0.12
C ASP A 60 13.97 -5.58 0.88
N ASP A 61 14.00 -6.91 0.90
CA ASP A 61 13.12 -7.73 1.72
C ASP A 61 13.37 -7.53 3.22
N GLN A 62 14.64 -7.31 3.62
CA GLN A 62 15.03 -7.09 5.00
C GLN A 62 14.64 -5.68 5.45
N ASP A 63 14.81 -4.67 4.61
CA ASP A 63 14.34 -3.31 4.88
C ASP A 63 12.82 -3.27 5.03
N TYR A 64 12.09 -3.92 4.12
CA TYR A 64 10.63 -4.06 4.20
C TYR A 64 10.18 -4.69 5.51
N GLN A 65 10.85 -5.76 5.95
CA GLN A 65 10.56 -6.39 7.24
C GLN A 65 10.83 -5.43 8.41
N VAL A 66 12.00 -4.78 8.43
CA VAL A 66 12.39 -3.85 9.49
C VAL A 66 11.39 -2.70 9.60
N SER A 67 10.96 -2.11 8.48
CA SER A 67 9.96 -1.03 8.46
C SER A 67 8.61 -1.45 9.06
N LEU A 68 8.21 -2.71 8.90
CA LEU A 68 6.94 -3.24 9.43
C LEU A 68 7.01 -3.73 10.87
N THR A 69 8.15 -4.29 11.30
CA THR A 69 8.21 -5.07 12.55
C THR A 69 9.08 -4.45 13.64
N ARG A 70 9.99 -3.51 13.31
CA ARG A 70 10.86 -2.89 14.33
C ARG A 70 10.08 -2.04 15.33
N SER A 71 8.98 -1.43 14.89
CA SER A 71 8.10 -0.63 15.74
C SER A 71 6.67 -0.69 15.20
N PRO A 72 5.65 -0.68 16.08
CA PRO A 72 4.26 -0.79 15.65
C PRO A 72 3.85 0.32 14.66
N PRO A 73 3.14 -0.01 13.57
CA PRO A 73 2.49 0.98 12.71
C PRO A 73 1.49 1.83 13.49
N ARG A 74 1.25 3.06 13.03
CA ARG A 74 0.35 4.03 13.65
C ARG A 74 -0.79 4.41 12.71
N TRP A 75 -1.98 4.64 13.26
CA TRP A 75 -3.12 5.10 12.46
C TRP A 75 -2.82 6.45 11.79
N ALA A 76 -3.06 6.50 10.48
CA ALA A 76 -2.90 7.69 9.67
C ALA A 76 -4.21 8.49 9.64
N GLY A 77 -4.23 9.62 10.36
CA GLY A 77 -5.39 10.52 10.37
C GLY A 77 -6.61 9.93 11.10
N SER A 78 -7.80 10.45 10.77
CA SER A 78 -9.05 10.09 11.47
C SER A 78 -9.83 8.92 10.84
N GLY A 79 -9.34 8.34 9.74
CA GLY A 79 -9.99 7.25 9.02
C GLY A 79 -9.44 5.89 9.45
N ARG A 80 -10.31 4.96 9.83
CA ARG A 80 -9.95 3.66 10.44
C ARG A 80 -9.45 2.60 9.46
N HIS A 81 -8.83 2.97 8.35
CA HIS A 81 -8.43 2.00 7.31
C HIS A 81 -6.99 2.14 6.83
N LEU A 82 -6.22 3.08 7.39
CA LEU A 82 -4.82 3.30 6.98
C LEU A 82 -3.91 3.36 8.20
N LEU A 83 -2.91 2.50 8.20
CA LEU A 83 -1.78 2.51 9.12
C LEU A 83 -0.53 2.98 8.36
N LEU A 84 0.35 3.68 9.05
CA LEU A 84 1.64 4.12 8.56
C LEU A 84 2.73 3.41 9.34
N SER A 85 3.74 2.85 8.65
CA SER A 85 4.90 2.29 9.33
C SER A 85 5.60 3.35 10.18
N ALA A 86 6.32 2.93 11.22
CA ALA A 86 6.95 3.87 12.16
C ALA A 86 7.96 4.81 11.48
N ASP A 87 8.68 4.31 10.47
CA ASP A 87 9.60 5.06 9.62
C ASP A 87 8.91 5.82 8.47
N ARG A 88 7.59 5.73 8.37
CA ARG A 88 6.73 6.40 7.38
C ARG A 88 7.02 6.06 5.92
N THR A 89 7.69 4.94 5.65
CA THR A 89 8.01 4.50 4.29
C THR A 89 6.90 3.66 3.66
N LEU A 90 6.05 3.02 4.48
CA LEU A 90 5.00 2.10 4.05
C LEU A 90 3.64 2.52 4.61
N VAL A 91 2.59 2.27 3.82
CA VAL A 91 1.18 2.40 4.22
C VAL A 91 0.57 1.01 4.20
N LEU A 92 -0.14 0.64 5.27
CA LEU A 92 -0.95 -0.56 5.32
C LEU A 92 -2.42 -0.13 5.24
N LYS A 93 -3.11 -0.58 4.21
CA LYS A 93 -4.53 -0.33 4.01
C LYS A 93 -5.33 -1.55 4.43
N GLU A 94 -6.30 -1.36 5.31
CA GLU A 94 -7.31 -2.36 5.60
C GLU A 94 -8.25 -2.50 4.41
N LEU A 95 -8.48 -3.74 3.99
CA LEU A 95 -9.31 -4.09 2.84
C LEU A 95 -10.55 -4.86 3.29
N SER A 96 -11.63 -4.73 2.53
CA SER A 96 -12.74 -5.68 2.58
C SER A 96 -12.37 -6.99 1.88
N SER A 97 -13.17 -8.05 2.06
CA SER A 97 -12.99 -9.29 1.29
C SER A 97 -13.22 -9.10 -0.21
N GLU A 98 -14.08 -8.15 -0.60
CA GLU A 98 -14.33 -7.77 -2.00
C GLU A 98 -13.09 -7.09 -2.59
N ASP A 99 -12.51 -6.11 -1.89
CA ASP A 99 -11.26 -5.45 -2.33
C ASP A 99 -10.12 -6.47 -2.53
N VAL A 100 -10.04 -7.51 -1.69
CA VAL A 100 -9.05 -8.57 -1.84
C VAL A 100 -9.28 -9.38 -3.11
N ALA A 101 -10.54 -9.69 -3.44
CA ALA A 101 -10.88 -10.38 -4.69
C ALA A 101 -10.53 -9.50 -5.91
N ASP A 102 -10.80 -8.21 -5.85
CA ASP A 102 -10.48 -7.26 -6.92
C ASP A 102 -8.97 -7.12 -7.13
N VAL A 103 -8.21 -6.90 -6.05
CA VAL A 103 -6.74 -6.84 -6.11
C VAL A 103 -6.17 -8.15 -6.67
N HIS A 104 -6.70 -9.30 -6.26
CA HIS A 104 -6.26 -10.60 -6.75
C HIS A 104 -6.60 -10.81 -8.24
N GLY A 105 -7.76 -10.33 -8.70
CA GLY A 105 -8.14 -10.36 -10.13
C GLY A 105 -7.28 -9.48 -11.01
N LEU A 106 -6.83 -8.33 -10.49
CA LEU A 106 -5.96 -7.39 -11.20
C LEU A 106 -4.47 -7.79 -11.15
N LEU A 107 -4.04 -8.58 -10.17
CA LEU A 107 -2.62 -8.75 -9.81
C LEU A 107 -1.72 -9.20 -10.97
N SER A 108 -2.20 -10.07 -11.86
CA SER A 108 -1.44 -10.51 -13.04
C SER A 108 -1.18 -9.37 -14.02
N HIS A 109 -2.21 -8.61 -14.36
CA HIS A 109 -2.13 -7.45 -15.24
C HIS A 109 -1.27 -6.35 -14.62
N TYR A 110 -1.46 -6.08 -13.33
CA TYR A 110 -0.66 -5.12 -12.58
C TYR A 110 0.82 -5.49 -12.56
N HIS A 111 1.16 -6.76 -12.28
CA HIS A 111 2.54 -7.23 -12.32
C HIS A 111 3.15 -7.05 -13.71
N GLN A 112 2.45 -7.48 -14.76
CA GLN A 112 2.90 -7.32 -16.13
C GLN A 112 3.14 -5.85 -16.49
N TYR A 113 2.24 -4.96 -16.08
CA TYR A 113 2.39 -3.52 -16.28
C TYR A 113 3.64 -2.97 -15.58
N VAL A 114 3.86 -3.34 -14.32
CA VAL A 114 5.06 -2.95 -13.54
C VAL A 114 6.34 -3.46 -14.18
N VAL A 115 6.31 -4.66 -14.77
CA VAL A 115 7.45 -5.21 -15.54
C VAL A 115 7.77 -4.34 -16.74
N GLN A 116 6.75 -4.03 -17.55
CA GLN A 116 6.89 -3.28 -18.80
C GLN A 116 7.33 -1.84 -18.59
N CYS A 117 6.81 -1.17 -17.55
CA CYS A 117 7.19 0.21 -17.22
C CYS A 117 8.42 0.30 -16.30
N HIS A 118 9.11 -0.83 -16.03
CA HIS A 118 10.27 -0.89 -15.14
C HIS A 118 10.02 -0.25 -13.76
N GLY A 119 8.81 -0.44 -13.21
CA GLY A 119 8.39 0.13 -11.93
C GLY A 119 8.16 1.65 -11.92
N GLN A 120 8.30 2.32 -13.07
CA GLN A 120 8.11 3.77 -13.19
C GLN A 120 6.64 4.14 -13.41
N THR A 121 5.82 4.02 -12.37
CA THR A 121 4.37 4.31 -12.39
C THR A 121 3.96 5.23 -11.23
N LEU A 122 2.86 5.97 -11.42
CA LEU A 122 2.13 6.72 -10.40
C LEU A 122 1.09 5.85 -9.66
N LEU A 123 0.80 4.64 -10.15
CA LEU A 123 -0.08 3.69 -9.47
C LEU A 123 0.46 3.32 -8.07
N PRO A 124 -0.42 2.96 -7.13
CA PRO A 124 0.00 2.44 -5.83
C PRO A 124 0.97 1.26 -6.01
N ARG A 125 2.08 1.29 -5.27
CA ARG A 125 3.12 0.26 -5.35
C ARG A 125 2.82 -0.83 -4.34
N PHE A 126 2.18 -1.92 -4.76
CA PHE A 126 1.79 -3.02 -3.87
C PHE A 126 2.98 -3.90 -3.51
N LEU A 127 3.15 -4.19 -2.22
CA LEU A 127 4.35 -4.83 -1.68
C LEU A 127 4.05 -6.11 -0.89
N GLY A 128 2.79 -6.31 -0.49
CA GLY A 128 2.34 -7.51 0.20
C GLY A 128 0.85 -7.44 0.47
N MET A 129 0.19 -8.60 0.49
CA MET A 129 -1.22 -8.71 0.86
C MET A 129 -1.40 -9.85 1.85
N TYR A 130 -2.05 -9.55 2.97
CA TYR A 130 -2.14 -10.42 4.13
C TYR A 130 -3.56 -10.55 4.64
N ARG A 131 -3.85 -11.65 5.31
CA ARG A 131 -5.01 -11.80 6.19
C ARG A 131 -4.54 -12.23 7.57
N VAL A 132 -4.97 -11.50 8.58
CA VAL A 132 -4.76 -11.79 9.99
C VAL A 132 -6.09 -12.24 10.56
N SER A 133 -6.13 -13.40 11.20
CA SER A 133 -7.32 -13.87 11.92
C SER A 133 -7.01 -13.96 13.41
N VAL A 134 -7.67 -13.16 14.25
CA VAL A 134 -7.57 -13.20 15.71
C VAL A 134 -8.97 -13.37 16.27
N ASP A 135 -9.17 -14.29 17.21
CA ASP A 135 -10.49 -14.56 17.83
C ASP A 135 -11.64 -14.79 16.82
N SER A 136 -11.30 -15.36 15.66
CA SER A 136 -12.19 -15.61 14.51
C SER A 136 -12.64 -14.38 13.72
N GLU A 137 -12.09 -13.21 14.01
CA GLU A 137 -12.24 -12.01 13.18
C GLU A 137 -11.12 -11.93 12.15
N ASP A 138 -11.48 -11.76 10.88
CA ASP A 138 -10.56 -11.65 9.76
C ASP A 138 -10.33 -10.17 9.41
N THR A 139 -9.06 -9.74 9.42
CA THR A 139 -8.62 -8.44 8.91
C THR A 139 -7.73 -8.65 7.69
N TYR A 140 -8.01 -7.95 6.59
CA TYR A 140 -7.22 -8.01 5.37
C TYR A 140 -6.38 -6.75 5.23
N LEU A 141 -5.10 -6.90 4.90
CA LEU A 141 -4.15 -5.80 4.83
C LEU A 141 -3.40 -5.82 3.51
N LEU A 142 -3.40 -4.68 2.82
CA LEU A 142 -2.55 -4.41 1.67
C LEU A 142 -1.43 -3.46 2.08
N VAL A 143 -0.18 -3.88 1.93
CA VAL A 143 0.99 -3.05 2.19
C VAL A 143 1.44 -2.43 0.88
N MET A 144 1.64 -1.12 0.89
CA MET A 144 2.09 -0.34 -0.25
C MET A 144 3.10 0.73 0.15
N ARG A 145 3.90 1.21 -0.80
CA ARG A 145 4.84 2.31 -0.55
C ARG A 145 4.06 3.59 -0.20
N ASN A 146 4.52 4.34 0.80
CA ASN A 146 3.99 5.66 1.07
C ASN A 146 4.37 6.62 -0.08
N LEU A 147 3.37 7.32 -0.61
CA LEU A 147 3.56 8.33 -1.66
C LEU A 147 4.30 9.56 -1.11
N PHE A 148 4.01 9.94 0.13
CA PHE A 148 4.63 11.10 0.75
C PHE A 148 6.04 10.77 1.23
N SER A 149 6.91 11.78 1.20
CA SER A 149 8.26 11.66 1.73
C SER A 149 8.23 11.29 3.22
N HIS A 150 9.08 10.34 3.62
CA HIS A 150 9.29 10.02 5.02
C HIS A 150 10.13 11.10 5.76
N ARG A 151 10.76 12.02 5.01
CA ARG A 151 11.65 13.08 5.56
C ARG A 151 11.08 14.49 5.44
N LEU A 152 10.31 14.76 4.39
CA LEU A 152 9.82 16.10 4.10
C LEU A 152 8.37 16.25 4.56
N PRO A 153 8.06 17.25 5.40
CA PRO A 153 6.70 17.49 5.83
C PRO A 153 5.79 17.91 4.66
N VAL A 154 4.56 17.41 4.68
CA VAL A 154 3.51 17.79 3.73
C VAL A 154 2.72 18.94 4.34
N HIS A 155 2.69 20.08 3.67
CA HIS A 155 2.00 21.29 4.15
C HIS A 155 0.58 21.45 3.58
N ARG A 156 0.31 20.84 2.43
CA ARG A 156 -0.99 20.86 1.74
C ARG A 156 -1.24 19.51 1.09
N LYS A 157 -2.49 19.06 1.11
CA LYS A 157 -2.89 17.77 0.56
C LYS A 157 -4.20 17.91 -0.19
N TYR A 158 -4.25 17.34 -1.39
CA TYR A 158 -5.41 17.32 -2.25
C TYR A 158 -5.72 15.89 -2.71
N ASP A 159 -6.98 15.50 -2.66
CA ASP A 159 -7.53 14.37 -3.41
C ASP A 159 -8.18 14.98 -4.67
N LEU A 160 -7.67 14.65 -5.86
CA LEU A 160 -8.15 15.20 -7.13
C LEU A 160 -8.70 14.07 -8.01
N LYS A 161 -9.87 14.29 -8.60
CA LYS A 161 -10.56 13.33 -9.47
C LYS A 161 -11.02 13.92 -10.81
N GLY A 162 -10.99 15.25 -10.97
CA GLY A 162 -11.42 15.96 -12.17
C GLY A 162 -12.94 16.20 -12.25
N SER A 163 -13.73 15.65 -11.32
CA SER A 163 -15.17 15.96 -11.19
C SER A 163 -15.40 17.14 -10.24
N LEU A 164 -16.60 17.74 -10.26
CA LEU A 164 -16.97 18.85 -9.38
C LEU A 164 -18.04 18.49 -8.33
N VAL A 165 -18.79 17.40 -8.53
CA VAL A 165 -19.86 16.95 -7.61
C VAL A 165 -19.25 16.23 -6.40
N ASP A 166 -19.59 16.68 -5.19
CA ASP A 166 -19.05 16.19 -3.91
C ASP A 166 -17.50 16.27 -3.80
N ARG A 167 -16.91 17.21 -4.54
CA ARG A 167 -15.47 17.48 -4.61
C ARG A 167 -15.06 18.74 -3.86
N GLU A 168 -15.73 19.04 -2.77
CA GLU A 168 -15.29 19.98 -1.74
C GLU A 168 -15.05 19.23 -0.41
N ALA A 169 -14.03 19.65 0.35
CA ALA A 169 -13.79 19.13 1.69
C ALA A 169 -14.88 19.63 2.66
N SER A 170 -15.34 18.74 3.55
CA SER A 170 -16.31 19.11 4.58
C SER A 170 -15.69 20.07 5.61
N ASP A 171 -16.51 20.83 6.31
CA ASP A 171 -16.04 21.74 7.38
C ASP A 171 -15.26 20.99 8.46
N LYS A 172 -15.68 19.76 8.77
CA LYS A 172 -14.96 18.87 9.69
C LYS A 172 -13.55 18.51 9.18
N GLU A 173 -13.39 18.27 7.88
CA GLU A 173 -12.06 18.00 7.29
C GLU A 173 -11.22 19.27 7.27
N LYS A 174 -11.80 20.41 6.87
CA LYS A 174 -11.14 21.72 6.81
C LYS A 174 -10.65 22.21 8.18
N GLY A 175 -11.29 21.77 9.27
CA GLY A 175 -10.87 22.08 10.64
C GLY A 175 -9.65 21.29 11.17
N LYS A 176 -9.12 20.33 10.42
CA LYS A 176 -7.91 19.59 10.79
C LYS A 176 -6.64 20.41 10.55
N GLU A 177 -5.57 20.09 11.27
CA GLU A 177 -4.25 20.73 11.07
C GLU A 177 -3.71 20.54 9.65
N LEU A 178 -3.89 19.34 9.07
CA LEU A 178 -3.52 19.03 7.70
C LEU A 178 -4.73 18.44 6.94
N PRO A 179 -5.62 19.29 6.40
CA PRO A 179 -6.84 18.85 5.73
C PRO A 179 -6.52 18.16 4.39
N THR A 180 -7.37 17.20 4.02
CA THR A 180 -7.43 16.64 2.67
C THR A 180 -8.44 17.43 1.85
N LEU A 181 -7.94 18.44 1.14
CA LEU A 181 -8.76 19.27 0.26
C LEU A 181 -9.11 18.52 -1.02
N LYS A 182 -10.09 19.02 -1.77
CA LYS A 182 -10.55 18.39 -3.02
C LYS A 182 -10.51 19.36 -4.21
N ASP A 183 -11.06 18.94 -5.35
CA ASP A 183 -11.00 19.67 -6.63
C ASP A 183 -11.58 21.09 -6.54
N VAL A 184 -12.75 21.27 -5.91
CA VAL A 184 -13.38 22.60 -5.75
C VAL A 184 -12.54 23.50 -4.83
N ASP A 185 -11.96 22.94 -3.77
CA ASP A 185 -11.08 23.70 -2.87
C ASP A 185 -9.81 24.16 -3.62
N PHE A 186 -9.25 23.31 -4.49
CA PHE A 186 -8.08 23.63 -5.30
C PHE A 186 -8.36 24.80 -6.24
N LEU A 187 -9.52 24.77 -6.93
CA LEU A 187 -9.96 25.83 -7.83
C LEU A 187 -10.26 27.15 -7.09
N ASN A 188 -11.02 27.09 -5.99
CA ASN A 188 -11.42 28.27 -5.21
C ASN A 188 -10.21 28.99 -4.60
N LYS A 189 -9.17 28.24 -4.22
CA LYS A 189 -7.90 28.81 -3.73
C LYS A 189 -6.99 29.32 -4.85
N ASN A 190 -7.37 29.10 -6.11
CA ASN A 190 -6.53 29.33 -7.29
C ASN A 190 -5.12 28.72 -7.12
N GLU A 191 -5.08 27.51 -6.55
CA GLU A 191 -3.82 26.83 -6.26
C GLU A 191 -3.06 26.53 -7.56
N LYS A 192 -1.73 26.61 -7.52
CA LYS A 192 -0.84 26.32 -8.64
C LYS A 192 0.26 25.37 -8.19
N VAL A 193 0.60 24.42 -9.06
CA VAL A 193 1.77 23.54 -8.89
C VAL A 193 2.80 23.97 -9.91
N PHE A 194 3.89 24.56 -9.45
CA PHE A 194 5.00 25.00 -10.29
C PHE A 194 6.01 23.86 -10.42
N VAL A 195 6.21 23.39 -11.64
CA VAL A 195 7.16 22.35 -12.03
C VAL A 195 7.82 22.73 -13.35
N GLU A 196 9.03 22.26 -13.59
CA GLU A 196 9.73 22.48 -14.85
C GLU A 196 9.01 21.78 -16.01
N GLU A 197 9.09 22.33 -17.23
CA GLU A 197 8.40 21.78 -18.41
C GLU A 197 8.72 20.30 -18.66
N GLU A 198 9.99 19.92 -18.47
CA GLU A 198 10.43 18.53 -18.62
C GLU A 198 9.77 17.61 -17.59
N GLN A 199 9.71 18.02 -16.33
CA GLN A 199 9.08 17.25 -15.25
C GLN A 199 7.57 17.15 -15.45
N GLN A 200 6.93 18.23 -15.91
CA GLN A 200 5.52 18.22 -16.27
C GLN A 200 5.25 17.21 -17.38
N ARG A 201 6.05 17.22 -18.45
CA ARG A 201 5.93 16.27 -19.56
C ARG A 201 6.07 14.84 -19.07
N GLU A 202 7.12 14.53 -18.31
CA GLU A 202 7.31 13.18 -17.74
C GLU A 202 6.16 12.73 -16.86
N PHE A 203 5.62 13.62 -16.02
CA PHE A 203 4.49 13.31 -15.16
C PHE A 203 3.24 13.03 -15.99
N MET A 204 2.93 13.86 -16.99
CA MET A 204 1.77 13.71 -17.84
C MET A 204 1.84 12.45 -18.71
N ASP A 205 3.03 12.10 -19.21
CA ASP A 205 3.24 10.87 -19.98
C ASP A 205 2.99 9.62 -19.11
N LYS A 206 3.50 9.62 -17.86
CA LYS A 206 3.22 8.55 -16.89
C LYS A 206 1.74 8.48 -16.55
N LEU A 207 1.11 9.62 -16.26
CA LEU A 207 -0.31 9.70 -15.93
C LEU A 207 -1.19 9.16 -17.06
N LYS A 208 -0.92 9.56 -18.30
CA LYS A 208 -1.66 9.07 -19.47
C LYS A 208 -1.56 7.56 -19.58
N ARG A 209 -0.35 7.01 -19.50
CA ARG A 209 -0.11 5.56 -19.60
C ARG A 209 -0.69 4.77 -18.42
N ASP A 210 -0.72 5.32 -17.21
CA ASP A 210 -1.28 4.67 -16.03
C ASP A 210 -2.83 4.62 -16.05
N VAL A 211 -3.48 5.49 -16.83
CA VAL A 211 -4.95 5.59 -16.94
C VAL A 211 -5.51 4.74 -18.08
N GLU A 212 -4.75 4.57 -19.17
CA GLU A 212 -5.09 3.73 -20.34
C GLU A 212 -4.95 2.23 -20.05
#